data_AF-A0A3R7Y8C7-F1
#
_entry.id   AF-A0A3R7Y8C7-F1
#
_cell.length_a   1.000
_cell.length_b   1.000
_cell.length_c   1.000
_cell.angle_alpha   90.00
_cell.angle_beta   90.00
_cell.angle_gamma   90.00
#
_symmetry.space_group_name_H-M   'P 1'
#
loop_
_entity.id
_entity.type
_entity.pdbx_description
1 polymer ?
#
loop_
_entity_poly.entity_id
_entity_poly.type
_entity_poly.pdbx_seq_one_letter_code
_entity_poly.pdbx_strand_id
1 'polypeptide(L)'
;MNGRLDGGESIQVLKYHYSVNSTLDFAMVELARPSKFPPVRIMWDNVDPGKLVWLRGWLPYNNTLTTLVETTVEVLPNDKCHAKLGRPMFDYQGCSANNNIDKCSSYIFGSLVIEIGGTDFFVGTMSLYDCMGSPKLQLFNRLSAGRSFIEPFLSKGT
;
A
#
# COMPACT_ATOMS: atom_id res chain seq x y z
N MET A 1 6.16 -12.91 9.96
CA MET A 1 4.98 -13.34 9.18
C MET A 1 5.19 -14.79 8.78
N ASN A 2 4.45 -15.72 9.39
CA ASN A 2 4.49 -17.12 8.98
C ASN A 2 3.31 -17.35 8.03
N GLY A 3 3.53 -17.24 6.72
CA GLY A 3 2.52 -17.47 5.67
C GLY A 3 1.98 -18.92 5.59
N ARG A 4 2.10 -19.68 6.69
CA ARG A 4 1.72 -21.09 6.83
C ARG A 4 0.40 -21.30 7.57
N LEU A 5 -0.09 -20.32 8.34
CA LEU A 5 -1.15 -20.60 9.33
C LEU A 5 -2.59 -20.57 8.76
N ASP A 6 -2.84 -19.89 7.64
CA ASP A 6 -4.22 -19.67 7.14
C ASP A 6 -4.46 -20.20 5.71
N GLY A 7 -3.88 -21.34 5.33
CA GLY A 7 -4.01 -21.86 3.94
C GLY A 7 -3.28 -21.02 2.88
N GLY A 8 -2.42 -20.12 3.34
CA GLY A 8 -1.55 -19.26 2.54
C GLY A 8 -0.55 -20.03 1.68
N GLU A 9 0.29 -19.28 0.98
CA GLU A 9 1.30 -19.82 0.09
C GLU A 9 2.68 -19.31 0.50
N SER A 10 3.66 -20.20 0.48
CA SER A 10 5.07 -19.83 0.59
C SER A 10 5.76 -20.16 -0.73
N ILE A 11 6.36 -19.14 -1.34
CA ILE A 11 7.15 -19.27 -2.56
C ILE A 11 8.50 -18.62 -2.32
N GLN A 12 9.56 -19.30 -2.74
CA GLN A 12 10.90 -18.73 -2.70
C GLN A 12 10.96 -17.51 -3.62
N VAL A 13 11.59 -16.44 -3.11
CA VAL A 13 11.99 -15.29 -3.93
C VAL A 13 13.26 -15.64 -4.69
N LEU A 14 13.23 -15.50 -6.02
CA LEU A 14 14.42 -15.66 -6.87
C LEU A 14 15.21 -14.36 -6.95
N LYS A 15 14.51 -13.23 -7.10
CA LYS A 15 15.14 -11.94 -7.37
C LYS A 15 14.34 -10.78 -6.81
N TYR A 16 15.09 -9.77 -6.36
CA TYR A 16 14.57 -8.46 -6.02
C TYR A 16 14.98 -7.46 -7.10
N HIS A 17 14.03 -6.65 -7.53
CA HIS A 17 14.27 -5.51 -8.40
C HIS A 17 13.89 -4.26 -7.62
N TYR A 18 14.85 -3.35 -7.46
CA TYR A 18 14.61 -2.07 -6.79
C TYR A 18 14.48 -0.98 -7.83
N SER A 19 13.58 -0.02 -7.60
CA SER A 19 13.53 1.19 -8.40
C SER A 19 14.88 1.91 -8.31
N VAL A 20 15.46 2.26 -9.46
CA VAL A 20 16.67 3.11 -9.51
C VAL A 20 16.38 4.53 -9.04
N ASN A 21 15.11 4.95 -9.14
CA ASN A 21 14.66 6.18 -8.51
C ASN A 21 14.33 5.89 -7.05
N SER A 22 15.28 6.20 -6.15
CA SER A 22 15.15 5.96 -4.72
C SER A 22 14.10 6.82 -4.02
N THR A 23 13.57 7.86 -4.69
CA THR A 23 12.41 8.61 -4.17
C THR A 23 11.11 7.82 -4.32
N LEU A 24 11.09 6.84 -5.24
CA LEU A 24 9.98 5.93 -5.47
C LEU A 24 10.26 4.66 -4.68
N ASP A 25 9.61 4.53 -3.52
CA ASP A 25 9.75 3.40 -2.61
C ASP A 25 8.97 2.17 -3.13
N PHE A 26 9.49 1.62 -4.23
CA PHE A 26 8.98 0.43 -4.92
C PHE A 26 10.08 -0.62 -5.11
N ALA A 27 9.69 -1.87 -4.91
CA ALA A 27 10.44 -3.04 -5.30
C ALA A 27 9.51 -4.07 -5.95
N MET A 28 10.04 -4.82 -6.91
CA MET A 28 9.37 -5.98 -7.50
C MET A 28 10.10 -7.26 -7.09
N VAL A 29 9.34 -8.33 -6.89
CA VAL A 29 9.84 -9.61 -6.43
C VAL A 29 9.49 -10.68 -7.47
N GLU A 30 10.51 -11.36 -7.98
CA GLU A 30 10.34 -12.51 -8.87
C GLU A 30 10.22 -13.78 -8.04
N LEU A 31 9.11 -14.49 -8.21
CA LEU A 31 8.79 -15.71 -7.47
C LEU A 31 9.29 -16.95 -8.22
N ALA A 32 9.75 -17.97 -7.50
CA ALA A 32 10.28 -19.21 -8.09
C ALA A 32 9.25 -20.02 -8.90
N ARG A 33 7.97 -19.73 -8.72
CA ARG A 33 6.85 -20.27 -9.49
C ARG A 33 5.66 -19.31 -9.40
N PRO A 34 4.68 -19.40 -10.33
CA PRO A 34 3.43 -18.64 -10.22
C PRO A 34 2.70 -18.91 -8.90
N SER A 35 2.04 -17.88 -8.37
CA SER A 35 1.14 -18.02 -7.21
C SER A 35 -0.15 -18.73 -7.60
N LYS A 36 -0.72 -19.49 -6.66
CA LYS A 36 -2.06 -20.08 -6.81
C LYS A 36 -3.18 -19.05 -6.61
N PHE A 37 -2.87 -17.90 -6.02
CA PHE A 37 -3.85 -16.83 -5.79
C PHE A 37 -3.88 -15.89 -7.00
N PRO A 38 -5.07 -15.54 -7.51
CA PRO A 38 -5.18 -14.61 -8.62
C PRO A 38 -4.64 -13.22 -8.21
N PRO A 39 -3.96 -12.51 -9.11
CA PRO A 39 -3.51 -11.15 -8.82
C PRO A 39 -4.70 -10.20 -8.70
N VAL A 40 -4.58 -9.22 -7.81
CA VAL A 40 -5.46 -8.06 -7.79
C VAL A 40 -5.26 -7.22 -9.06
N ARG A 41 -6.32 -6.58 -9.55
CA ARG A 41 -6.20 -5.69 -10.71
C ARG A 41 -5.42 -4.44 -10.34
N ILE A 42 -4.71 -3.86 -11.29
CA ILE A 42 -4.00 -2.60 -11.09
C ILE A 42 -4.86 -1.47 -11.63
N MET A 43 -5.02 -0.41 -10.84
CA MET A 43 -5.51 0.88 -11.33
C MET A 43 -4.36 1.88 -11.31
N TRP A 44 -3.97 2.33 -12.50
CA TRP A 44 -2.88 3.29 -12.65
C TRP A 44 -3.28 4.70 -12.28
N ASP A 45 -4.55 5.05 -12.46
CA ASP A 45 -5.05 6.37 -12.12
C ASP A 45 -5.04 6.58 -10.61
N ASN A 46 -4.78 7.83 -10.22
CA ASN A 46 -4.85 8.22 -8.83
C ASN A 46 -6.29 8.13 -8.32
N VAL A 47 -6.44 7.67 -7.08
CA VAL A 47 -7.72 7.77 -6.38
C VAL A 47 -7.98 9.24 -6.05
N ASP A 48 -9.18 9.71 -6.39
CA ASP A 48 -9.62 11.07 -6.07
C ASP A 48 -9.66 11.30 -4.56
N PRO A 49 -9.24 12.49 -4.08
CA PRO A 49 -9.44 12.87 -2.68
C PRO A 49 -10.90 12.76 -2.22
N GLY A 50 -11.10 12.39 -0.96
CA GLY A 50 -12.41 12.17 -0.34
C GLY A 50 -12.99 10.76 -0.56
N LYS A 51 -12.35 9.92 -1.38
CA LYS A 51 -12.76 8.52 -1.53
C LYS A 51 -12.25 7.67 -0.36
N LEU A 52 -13.10 6.73 0.07
CA LEU A 52 -12.70 5.66 0.97
C LEU A 52 -12.07 4.52 0.19
N VAL A 53 -10.95 4.02 0.69
CA VAL A 53 -10.24 2.85 0.17
C VAL A 53 -9.95 1.88 1.31
N TRP A 54 -9.83 0.60 0.98
CA TRP A 54 -9.37 -0.42 1.89
C TRP A 54 -7.88 -0.28 2.12
N LEU A 55 -7.47 -0.30 3.38
CA LEU A 55 -6.09 -0.50 3.79
C LEU A 55 -6.00 -1.87 4.46
N ARG A 56 -5.25 -2.78 3.84
CA ARG A 56 -5.10 -4.16 4.28
C ARG A 56 -3.63 -4.51 4.49
N GLY A 57 -3.30 -5.07 5.64
CA GLY A 57 -1.92 -5.43 5.98
C GLY A 57 -1.74 -5.96 7.40
N TRP A 58 -0.52 -5.82 7.93
CA TRP A 58 -0.19 -6.28 9.28
C TRP A 58 0.34 -5.13 10.13
N LEU A 59 0.17 -5.26 11.45
CA LEU A 59 0.72 -4.32 12.42
C LEU A 59 2.19 -4.69 12.68
N PRO A 60 3.17 -3.93 12.18
CA PRO A 60 4.58 -4.31 12.25
C PRO A 60 5.12 -4.34 13.70
N TYR A 61 4.48 -3.61 14.61
CA TYR A 61 4.87 -3.51 16.02
C TYR A 61 4.06 -4.44 16.93
N ASN A 62 3.17 -5.26 16.37
CA ASN A 62 2.39 -6.24 17.13
C ASN A 62 2.73 -7.66 16.65
N ASN A 63 3.71 -8.27 17.32
CA ASN A 63 4.21 -9.60 16.96
C ASN A 63 3.27 -10.75 17.40
N THR A 64 2.25 -10.47 18.21
CA THR A 64 1.26 -11.48 18.64
C THR A 64 0.09 -11.59 17.65
N LEU A 65 -0.16 -10.54 16.87
CA LEU A 65 -1.21 -10.54 15.85
C LEU A 65 -0.68 -11.16 14.55
N THR A 66 -1.12 -12.37 14.24
CA THR A 66 -0.76 -13.07 13.00
C THR A 66 -1.77 -12.89 11.88
N THR A 67 -2.95 -12.34 12.19
CA THR A 67 -4.06 -12.17 11.24
C THR A 67 -3.92 -10.88 10.43
N LEU A 68 -4.44 -10.91 9.20
CA LEU A 68 -4.57 -9.71 8.37
C LEU A 68 -5.50 -8.71 9.07
N VAL A 69 -5.10 -7.44 9.08
CA VAL A 69 -5.93 -6.32 9.53
C VAL A 69 -6.44 -5.57 8.30
N GLU A 70 -7.72 -5.22 8.34
CA GLU A 70 -8.34 -4.40 7.31
C GLU A 70 -9.17 -3.27 7.92
N THR A 71 -9.14 -2.12 7.27
CA THR A 71 -9.95 -0.96 7.64
C THR A 71 -10.13 -0.06 6.42
N THR A 72 -11.09 0.84 6.45
CA THR A 72 -11.22 1.88 5.42
C THR A 72 -10.49 3.15 5.85
N VAL A 73 -9.84 3.80 4.90
CA VAL A 73 -9.18 5.10 5.08
C VAL A 73 -9.64 6.07 4.00
N GLU A 74 -9.79 7.34 4.35
CA GLU A 74 -10.09 8.39 3.38
C GLU A 74 -8.78 8.88 2.75
N VAL A 75 -8.74 8.94 1.41
CA VAL A 75 -7.64 9.59 0.68
C VAL A 75 -7.78 11.09 0.83
N LEU A 76 -6.77 11.75 1.40
CA LEU A 76 -6.83 13.18 1.66
C LEU A 76 -6.24 14.01 0.50
N PRO A 77 -6.75 15.24 0.30
CA PRO A 77 -6.08 16.24 -0.53
C PRO A 77 -4.64 16.54 -0.06
N ASN A 78 -3.71 16.75 -1.01
CA ASN A 78 -2.30 16.99 -0.70
C ASN A 78 -2.07 18.23 0.17
N ASP A 79 -2.89 19.28 0.05
CA ASP A 79 -2.82 20.49 0.88
C ASP A 79 -3.17 20.20 2.34
N LYS A 80 -4.20 19.37 2.60
CA LYS A 80 -4.52 18.89 3.94
C LYS A 80 -3.40 18.03 4.52
N CYS A 81 -2.82 17.13 3.72
CA CYS A 81 -1.65 16.35 4.12
C CYS A 81 -0.47 17.26 4.49
N HIS A 82 -0.15 18.24 3.63
CA HIS A 82 0.92 19.20 3.85
C HIS A 82 0.75 19.98 5.15
N ALA A 83 -0.44 20.56 5.37
CA ALA A 83 -0.74 21.34 6.56
C ALA A 83 -0.59 20.52 7.85
N LYS A 84 -0.93 19.22 7.81
CA LYS A 84 -0.79 18.31 8.96
C LYS A 84 0.65 17.87 9.19
N LEU A 85 1.39 17.57 8.13
CA LEU A 85 2.76 17.07 8.22
C LEU A 85 3.79 18.18 8.47
N GLY A 86 3.45 19.44 8.21
CA GLY A 86 4.41 20.55 8.28
C GLY A 86 5.52 20.47 7.23
N ARG A 87 5.33 19.68 6.17
CA ARG A 87 6.27 19.54 5.04
C ARG A 87 5.53 19.39 3.71
N PRO A 88 6.14 19.74 2.57
CA PRO A 88 5.52 19.54 1.26
C PRO A 88 5.19 18.07 0.98
N MET A 89 4.10 17.84 0.25
CA MET A 89 3.77 16.55 -0.36
C MET A 89 4.37 16.51 -1.76
N PHE A 90 4.99 15.37 -2.11
CA PHE A 90 5.47 15.13 -3.46
C PHE A 90 4.39 14.46 -4.32
N ASP A 91 4.46 14.62 -5.64
CA ASP A 91 3.47 14.07 -6.58
C ASP A 91 3.43 12.54 -6.59
N TYR A 92 4.47 11.88 -6.09
CA TYR A 92 4.50 10.42 -5.92
C TYR A 92 3.90 9.95 -4.59
N GLN A 93 3.52 10.87 -3.68
CA GLN A 93 2.95 10.57 -2.38
C GLN A 93 1.46 10.89 -2.33
N GLY A 94 0.71 10.07 -1.62
CA GLY A 94 -0.59 10.40 -1.07
C GLY A 94 -0.60 10.24 0.45
N CYS A 95 -1.62 10.78 1.10
CA CYS A 95 -1.87 10.45 2.51
C CYS A 95 -3.33 10.07 2.72
N SER A 96 -3.55 9.29 3.75
CA SER A 96 -4.86 8.81 4.14
C SER A 96 -5.01 8.83 5.65
N ALA A 97 -6.24 8.89 6.12
CA ALA A 97 -6.55 8.90 7.54
C ALA A 97 -7.83 8.11 7.83
N ASN A 98 -7.93 7.62 9.07
CA ASN A 98 -9.20 7.26 9.69
C ASN A 98 -9.10 7.45 11.21
N ASN A 99 -10.19 7.16 11.91
CA ASN A 99 -10.24 7.24 13.37
C ASN A 99 -9.81 5.94 14.07
N ASN A 100 -9.58 4.85 13.33
CA ASN A 100 -9.19 3.55 13.88
C ASN A 100 -7.66 3.42 14.04
N ILE A 101 -6.89 4.25 13.34
CA ILE A 101 -5.43 4.33 13.45
C ILE A 101 -5.13 5.56 14.32
N ASP A 102 -5.25 5.38 15.64
CA ASP A 102 -5.15 6.45 16.63
C ASP A 102 -3.78 6.50 17.33
N LYS A 103 -3.01 5.40 17.24
CA LYS A 103 -1.72 5.23 17.91
C LYS A 103 -0.60 4.94 16.90
N CYS A 104 0.63 5.22 17.32
CA CYS A 104 1.80 4.82 16.53
C CYS A 104 1.92 3.30 16.33
N SER A 105 1.45 2.51 17.30
CA SER A 105 1.49 1.06 17.21
C SER A 105 0.36 0.47 16.34
N SER A 106 -0.61 1.28 15.90
CA SER A 106 -1.75 0.84 15.09
C SER A 106 -1.57 1.05 13.58
N TYR A 107 -0.37 1.41 13.09
CA TYR A 107 -0.13 1.48 11.64
C TYR A 107 -0.20 0.12 10.99
N ILE A 108 -0.74 0.12 9.79
CA ILE A 108 -0.95 -1.08 8.99
C ILE A 108 0.05 -1.04 7.84
N PHE A 109 1.06 -1.91 7.90
CA PHE A 109 2.01 -2.07 6.80
C PHE A 109 1.37 -2.97 5.75
N GLY A 110 1.01 -2.37 4.62
CA GLY A 110 0.18 -3.05 3.64
C GLY A 110 -0.10 -2.24 2.38
N SER A 111 -1.20 -2.60 1.74
CA SER A 111 -1.62 -2.08 0.43
C SER A 111 -2.94 -1.34 0.53
N LEU A 112 -3.07 -0.29 -0.29
CA LEU A 112 -4.32 0.40 -0.52
C LEU A 112 -5.02 -0.25 -1.72
N VAL A 113 -6.31 -0.51 -1.54
CA VAL A 113 -7.19 -1.15 -2.54
C VAL A 113 -8.49 -0.37 -2.63
N ILE A 114 -8.93 -0.06 -3.84
CA ILE A 114 -10.27 0.52 -4.08
C ILE A 114 -11.17 -0.55 -4.68
N GLU A 115 -12.42 -0.62 -4.20
CA GLU A 115 -13.44 -1.48 -4.80
C GLU A 115 -14.28 -0.66 -5.78
N ILE A 116 -14.34 -1.11 -7.04
CA ILE A 116 -15.16 -0.48 -8.09
C ILE A 116 -16.02 -1.56 -8.72
N GLY A 117 -17.34 -1.46 -8.55
CA GLY A 117 -18.29 -2.43 -9.09
C GLY A 117 -18.05 -3.86 -8.61
N GLY A 118 -17.68 -4.03 -7.32
CA GLY A 118 -17.37 -5.33 -6.73
C GLY A 118 -16.02 -5.93 -7.14
N THR A 119 -15.16 -5.15 -7.80
CA THR A 119 -13.80 -5.56 -8.18
C THR A 119 -12.76 -4.75 -7.43
N ASP A 120 -11.81 -5.45 -6.82
CA ASP A 120 -10.68 -4.84 -6.12
C ASP A 120 -9.57 -4.41 -7.09
N PHE A 121 -9.12 -3.17 -6.92
CA PHE A 121 -7.99 -2.58 -7.64
C PHE A 121 -6.93 -2.10 -6.65
N PHE A 122 -5.69 -2.53 -6.87
CA PHE A 122 -4.52 -2.03 -6.16
C PHE A 122 -4.15 -0.63 -6.65
N VAL A 123 -3.96 0.29 -5.69
CA VAL A 123 -3.78 1.73 -5.97
C VAL A 123 -2.55 2.35 -5.31
N GLY A 124 -1.92 1.65 -4.36
CA GLY A 124 -0.71 2.16 -3.72
C GLY A 124 -0.18 1.28 -2.60
N THR A 125 1.10 1.45 -2.28
CA THR A 125 1.76 0.81 -1.13
C THR A 125 1.97 1.82 -0.01
N MET A 126 1.83 1.38 1.23
CA MET A 126 2.29 2.15 2.37
C MET A 126 3.80 2.41 2.27
N SER A 127 4.22 3.65 2.53
CA SER A 127 5.64 4.06 2.49
C SER A 127 6.11 4.67 3.80
N LEU A 128 5.32 5.57 4.38
CA LEU A 128 5.68 6.33 5.59
C LEU A 128 4.44 6.55 6.45
N TYR A 129 4.63 6.90 7.71
CA TYR A 129 3.54 7.21 8.64
C TYR A 129 3.87 8.46 9.47
N ASP A 130 2.83 9.21 9.86
CA ASP A 130 2.95 10.32 10.81
C ASP A 130 2.36 9.97 12.17
N CYS A 131 3.28 9.88 13.14
CA CYS A 131 3.08 9.51 14.53
C CYS A 131 2.68 10.67 15.44
N MET A 132 2.88 11.92 15.02
CA MET A 132 2.83 13.07 15.92
C MET A 132 1.49 13.83 15.82
N GLY A 133 0.75 13.72 14.70
CA GLY A 133 -0.53 14.39 14.49
C GLY A 133 -1.78 13.63 14.97
N SER A 134 -2.95 14.30 14.90
CA SER A 134 -4.27 13.66 15.00
C SER A 134 -5.21 14.24 13.91
N PRO A 135 -5.93 13.40 13.14
CA PRO A 135 -5.76 11.94 13.07
C PRO A 135 -4.37 11.55 12.59
N LYS A 136 -3.92 10.32 12.88
CA LYS A 136 -2.64 9.82 12.36
C LYS A 136 -2.75 9.63 10.86
N LEU A 137 -1.71 10.01 10.12
CA LEU A 137 -1.68 9.86 8.67
C LEU A 137 -0.88 8.62 8.26
N GLN A 138 -1.43 7.86 7.31
CA GLN A 138 -0.70 6.85 6.57
C GLN A 138 -0.36 7.39 5.18
N LEU A 139 0.92 7.45 4.86
CA LEU A 139 1.41 7.95 3.58
C LEU A 139 1.73 6.77 2.68
N PHE A 140 1.26 6.86 1.44
CA PHE A 140 1.42 5.81 0.45
C PHE A 140 2.09 6.33 -0.81
N ASN A 141 2.80 5.46 -1.51
CA ASN A 141 3.25 5.73 -2.86
C ASN A 141 2.07 5.61 -3.82
N ARG A 142 1.86 6.65 -4.62
CA ARG A 142 0.90 6.61 -5.74
C ARG A 142 1.44 5.65 -6.79
N LEU A 143 0.65 4.65 -7.15
CA LEU A 143 1.06 3.63 -8.10
C LEU A 143 1.40 4.23 -9.48
N SER A 144 0.69 5.30 -9.86
CA SER A 144 0.93 6.07 -11.09
C SER A 144 2.38 6.52 -11.24
N ALA A 145 3.03 6.93 -10.13
CA ALA A 145 4.40 7.44 -10.14
C ALA A 145 5.45 6.33 -10.35
N GLY A 146 5.12 5.09 -9.95
CA GLY A 146 5.96 3.91 -10.13
C GLY A 146 5.74 3.19 -11.47
N ARG A 147 4.78 3.62 -12.30
CA ARG A 147 4.34 2.86 -13.47
C ARG A 147 5.48 2.45 -14.41
N SER A 148 6.37 3.38 -14.76
CA SER A 148 7.48 3.10 -15.68
C SER A 148 8.46 2.03 -15.14
N PHE A 149 8.56 1.91 -13.81
CA PHE A 149 9.35 0.87 -13.16
C PHE A 149 8.58 -0.46 -13.07
N ILE A 150 7.29 -0.43 -12.74
CA ILE A 150 6.49 -1.64 -12.47
C ILE A 150 6.03 -2.33 -13.74
N GLU A 151 5.53 -1.57 -14.73
CA GLU A 151 4.90 -2.08 -15.95
C GLU A 151 5.76 -3.07 -16.75
N PRO A 152 7.10 -2.91 -16.87
CA PRO A 152 7.96 -3.90 -17.53
C PRO A 152 7.96 -5.31 -16.89
N PHE A 153 7.60 -5.43 -15.62
CA PHE A 153 7.54 -6.71 -14.90
C PHE A 153 6.18 -7.39 -14.99
N LEU A 154 5.16 -6.67 -15.43
CA LEU A 154 3.83 -7.24 -15.58
C LEU A 154 3.81 -8.12 -16.82
N SER A 155 3.42 -9.38 -16.65
CA SER A 155 3.13 -10.23 -17.79
C SER A 155 2.05 -9.55 -18.63
N LYS A 156 2.31 -9.42 -19.93
CA LYS A 156 1.25 -9.15 -20.90
C LYS A 156 0.35 -10.38 -20.86
N GLY A 157 -0.72 -10.33 -20.07
CA GLY A 157 -1.58 -11.48 -19.81
C GLY A 157 -1.88 -12.21 -21.12
N THR A 158 -1.54 -13.50 -21.15
CA THR A 158 -2.03 -14.43 -22.18
C THR A 158 -3.42 -14.89 -21.81
#